data_AF-A0A239PQX5-F1
#
_entry.id   AF-A0A239PQX5-F1
#
_cell.length_a   1.000
_cell.length_b   1.000
_cell.length_c   1.000
_cell.angle_alpha   90.00
_cell.angle_beta   90.00
_cell.angle_gamma   90.00
#
_symmetry.space_group_name_H-M   'P 1'
#
loop_
_entity.id
_entity.type
_entity.pdbx_description
1 polymer ?
#
loop_
_entity_poly.entity_id
_entity_poly.type
_entity_poly.pdbx_seq_one_letter_code
_entity_poly.pdbx_strand_id
1 'polypeptide(L)'
;MRRLAWIMMAAGLPATGFAQDAVIRIEAKRSEAAAAQAAANWDERFDDVVTFDLPRGWTAIGLGPFSPEEAEKRLQDMKSAQQIPQDSFVAIPGDDVILTPFAADAREALSEGELAPAAKDTATPVELPTGSYIRLQSLQSEAEARDALEEWRKTFPAAGLWALGNGWYSVALGPMTPEAAQGWLRAFNASGDVPGDAFASEAVEMGDILIEGQDPQLGLGEAVALPPLDQVQRVLKWAGRYDGDIDGKTGPMTRKAIATAVSDLRVSPDAGATIAELMRQRDAWRVEMGLSTLRDEATGLSLSAPMEKLSFDRAERALSIYKPRNGSGAALILFSQPGGQQELQDLAGLVTALGWVPRPERMVERGHILLRGANDDHISHAEGWVRDGRAEGFVLIWPGSDAQNQARIAAEITDSLTRHAPGANEARIADPATALTP
;
A
#
# COMPACT_ATOMS: atom_id res chain seq x y z
N MET A 1 -26.61 88.07 5.52
CA MET A 1 -27.93 87.50 5.89
C MET A 1 -27.73 86.03 6.24
N ARG A 2 -28.13 85.64 7.46
CA ARG A 2 -28.11 84.25 7.97
C ARG A 2 -29.09 83.40 7.18
N ARG A 3 -28.73 82.16 6.83
CA ARG A 3 -29.67 81.01 6.79
C ARG A 3 -28.92 79.74 7.22
N LEU A 4 -29.29 79.25 8.41
CA LEU A 4 -29.03 77.88 8.87
C LEU A 4 -29.70 76.88 7.92
N ALA A 5 -29.06 75.74 7.68
CA ALA A 5 -29.73 74.51 7.27
C ALA A 5 -29.08 73.34 8.00
N TRP A 6 -29.93 72.47 8.52
CA TRP A 6 -29.67 71.47 9.55
C TRP A 6 -29.00 70.21 8.99
N ILE A 7 -28.06 69.66 9.76
CA ILE A 7 -27.55 68.29 9.59
C ILE A 7 -28.59 67.36 10.22
N MET A 8 -29.26 66.55 9.41
CA MET A 8 -30.08 65.43 9.88
C MET A 8 -29.23 64.17 9.88
N MET A 9 -28.94 63.69 11.09
CA MET A 9 -28.29 62.44 11.40
C MET A 9 -29.31 61.31 11.16
N ALA A 10 -29.11 60.50 10.11
CA ALA A 10 -29.89 59.29 9.88
C ALA A 10 -29.34 58.19 10.80
N ALA A 11 -30.12 57.85 11.83
CA ALA A 11 -29.87 56.71 12.70
C ALA A 11 -29.98 55.40 11.90
N GLY A 12 -28.97 54.55 12.01
CA GLY A 12 -28.99 53.20 11.44
C GLY A 12 -30.04 52.34 12.13
N LEU A 13 -30.93 51.74 11.34
CA LEU A 13 -31.77 50.64 11.77
C LEU A 13 -30.87 49.41 12.00
N PRO A 14 -30.99 48.68 13.11
CA PRO A 14 -30.33 47.40 13.27
C PRO A 14 -30.93 46.40 12.27
N ALA A 15 -30.08 45.80 11.44
CA ALA A 15 -30.45 44.64 10.64
C ALA A 15 -30.74 43.48 11.60
N THR A 16 -32.01 43.17 11.80
CA THR A 16 -32.45 41.88 12.36
C THR A 16 -32.00 40.79 11.40
N GLY A 17 -31.04 39.96 11.80
CA GLY A 17 -30.71 38.74 11.08
C GLY A 17 -31.91 37.81 11.12
N PHE A 18 -32.35 37.32 9.95
CA PHE A 18 -33.33 36.24 9.88
C PHE A 18 -32.64 34.98 10.42
N ALA A 19 -33.08 34.47 11.57
CA ALA A 19 -32.65 33.17 12.06
C ALA A 19 -33.20 32.11 11.09
N GLN A 20 -32.33 31.24 10.58
CA GLN A 20 -32.74 30.10 9.76
C GLN A 20 -33.28 29.02 10.69
N ASP A 21 -34.48 28.50 10.42
CA ASP A 21 -35.06 27.42 11.21
C ASP A 21 -34.25 26.13 10.97
N ALA A 22 -33.79 25.52 12.05
CA ALA A 22 -33.05 24.26 12.08
C ALA A 22 -33.91 23.15 12.71
N VAL A 23 -33.62 21.91 12.32
CA VAL A 23 -34.25 20.70 12.88
C VAL A 23 -33.19 19.70 13.28
N ILE A 24 -33.43 18.97 14.36
CA ILE A 24 -32.62 17.80 14.70
C ILE A 24 -33.16 16.63 13.89
N ARG A 25 -32.47 16.20 12.84
CA ARG A 25 -32.89 15.06 12.03
C ARG A 25 -32.50 13.76 12.72
N ILE A 26 -33.51 12.94 13.01
CA ILE A 26 -33.37 11.68 13.74
C ILE A 26 -33.34 10.50 12.76
N GLU A 27 -34.23 10.51 11.76
CA GLU A 27 -34.41 9.38 10.85
C GLU A 27 -34.96 9.87 9.50
N ALA A 28 -34.87 9.04 8.46
CA ALA A 28 -35.57 9.25 7.20
C ALA A 28 -36.13 7.94 6.66
N LYS A 29 -37.32 7.98 6.05
CA LYS A 29 -38.02 6.81 5.51
C LYS A 29 -38.42 7.05 4.06
N ARG A 30 -38.36 6.01 3.23
CA ARG A 30 -38.72 6.08 1.80
C ARG A 30 -40.21 5.82 1.52
N SER A 31 -40.90 5.16 2.45
CA SER A 31 -42.34 4.91 2.37
C SER A 31 -43.05 5.89 3.28
N GLU A 32 -44.09 6.54 2.76
CA GLU A 32 -44.95 7.46 3.51
C GLU A 32 -45.56 6.78 4.75
N ALA A 33 -46.01 5.53 4.62
CA ALA A 33 -46.52 4.75 5.74
C ALA A 33 -45.45 4.46 6.80
N ALA A 34 -44.20 4.20 6.37
CA ALA A 34 -43.09 3.99 7.29
C ALA A 34 -42.64 5.28 7.97
N ALA A 35 -42.70 6.41 7.25
CA ALA A 35 -42.42 7.73 7.79
C ALA A 35 -43.44 8.13 8.85
N ALA A 36 -44.74 7.92 8.56
CA ALA A 36 -45.83 8.17 9.50
C ALA A 36 -45.71 7.33 10.77
N GLN A 37 -45.40 6.04 10.64
CA GLN A 37 -45.20 5.17 11.81
C GLN A 37 -43.96 5.59 12.63
N ALA A 38 -42.86 5.94 11.97
CA ALA A 38 -41.66 6.40 12.66
C ALA A 38 -41.92 7.72 13.40
N ALA A 39 -42.59 8.67 12.75
CA ALA A 39 -42.98 9.94 13.36
C ALA A 39 -43.88 9.71 14.59
N ALA A 40 -44.90 8.84 14.50
CA ALA A 40 -45.74 8.47 15.64
C ALA A 40 -44.95 7.93 16.85
N ASN A 41 -43.97 7.05 16.61
CA ASN A 41 -43.15 6.45 17.67
C ASN A 41 -42.21 7.48 18.34
N TRP A 42 -41.76 8.49 17.59
CA TRP A 42 -40.95 9.58 18.14
C TRP A 42 -41.82 10.59 18.89
N ASP A 43 -43.04 10.78 18.41
CA ASP A 43 -44.04 11.69 18.95
C ASP A 43 -44.70 11.17 20.25
N GLU A 44 -44.51 9.89 20.60
CA GLU A 44 -44.76 9.38 21.96
C GLU A 44 -43.76 9.91 23.00
N ARG A 45 -42.58 10.35 22.55
CA ARG A 45 -41.44 10.73 23.41
C ARG A 45 -41.10 12.23 23.33
N PHE A 46 -41.47 12.89 22.23
CA PHE A 46 -41.14 14.29 21.97
C PHE A 46 -42.34 15.03 21.38
N ASP A 47 -42.67 16.18 21.94
CA ASP A 47 -43.84 16.96 21.53
C ASP A 47 -43.62 17.80 20.25
N ASP A 48 -42.38 17.85 19.74
CA ASP A 48 -41.95 18.72 18.64
C ASP A 48 -41.48 17.94 17.41
N VAL A 49 -42.10 16.79 17.15
CA VAL A 49 -41.81 15.98 15.96
C VAL A 49 -42.38 16.65 14.70
N VAL A 50 -41.50 16.84 13.72
CA VAL A 50 -41.81 17.31 12.38
C VAL A 50 -41.39 16.29 11.34
N THR A 51 -42.13 16.27 10.24
CA THR A 51 -41.77 15.55 9.03
C THR A 51 -41.59 16.51 7.87
N PHE A 52 -40.67 16.21 6.98
CA PHE A 52 -40.44 17.02 5.79
C PHE A 52 -39.86 16.20 4.64
N ASP A 53 -40.19 16.60 3.43
CA ASP A 53 -39.76 15.89 2.24
C ASP A 53 -38.28 16.14 1.94
N LEU A 54 -37.62 15.07 1.55
CA LEU A 54 -36.26 15.05 1.05
C LEU A 54 -36.26 14.65 -0.43
N PRO A 55 -35.22 15.05 -1.19
CA PRO A 55 -35.03 14.58 -2.55
C PRO A 55 -35.09 13.05 -2.67
N ARG A 56 -35.54 12.56 -3.82
CA ARG A 56 -35.62 11.14 -4.16
C ARG A 56 -36.67 10.33 -3.37
N GLY A 57 -37.75 10.99 -2.92
CA GLY A 57 -38.93 10.34 -2.32
C GLY A 57 -38.70 9.83 -0.91
N TRP A 58 -37.83 10.50 -0.15
CA TRP A 58 -37.62 10.23 1.27
C TRP A 58 -38.35 11.28 2.10
N THR A 59 -38.88 10.88 3.25
CA THR A 59 -39.46 11.77 4.23
C THR A 59 -38.60 11.71 5.48
N ALA A 60 -38.03 12.84 5.88
CA ALA A 60 -37.27 12.98 7.12
C ALA A 60 -38.23 13.08 8.31
N ILE A 61 -37.78 12.55 9.45
CA ILE A 61 -38.37 12.74 10.77
C ILE A 61 -37.34 13.50 11.61
N GLY A 62 -37.75 14.64 12.15
CA GLY A 62 -36.88 15.47 12.98
C GLY A 62 -37.63 16.15 14.11
N LEU A 63 -36.89 16.87 14.95
CA LEU A 63 -37.42 17.70 16.03
C LEU A 63 -37.19 19.17 15.72
N GLY A 64 -38.21 20.00 15.92
CA GLY A 64 -38.11 21.45 15.73
C GLY A 64 -39.42 22.09 15.26
N PRO A 65 -39.37 23.29 14.68
CA PRO A 65 -38.16 24.07 14.37
C PRO A 65 -37.47 24.68 15.61
N PHE A 66 -36.15 24.86 15.54
CA PHE A 66 -35.31 25.54 16.53
C PHE A 66 -34.41 26.56 15.84
N SER A 67 -33.77 27.46 16.59
CA SER A 67 -32.57 28.13 16.06
C SER A 67 -31.40 27.12 15.95
N PRO A 68 -30.40 27.35 15.06
CA PRO A 68 -29.27 26.42 14.90
C PRO A 68 -28.48 26.19 16.19
N GLU A 69 -28.32 27.23 17.01
CA GLU A 69 -27.62 27.14 18.31
C GLU A 69 -28.41 26.31 19.33
N GLU A 70 -29.73 26.46 19.36
CA GLU A 70 -30.61 25.66 20.22
C GLU A 70 -30.67 24.20 19.77
N ALA A 71 -30.72 23.95 18.46
CA ALA A 71 -30.71 22.60 17.89
C ALA A 71 -29.43 21.85 18.25
N GLU A 72 -28.26 22.49 18.14
CA GLU A 72 -26.97 21.86 18.45
C GLU A 72 -26.82 21.53 19.93
N LYS A 73 -27.22 22.47 20.80
CA LYS A 73 -27.22 22.25 22.24
C LYS A 73 -28.15 21.10 22.63
N ARG A 74 -29.37 21.10 22.11
CA ARG A 74 -30.37 20.06 22.38
C ARG A 74 -29.95 18.71 21.79
N LEU A 75 -29.30 18.68 20.63
CA LEU A 75 -28.72 17.46 20.06
C LEU A 75 -27.70 16.82 21.01
N GLN A 76 -26.76 17.61 21.55
CA GLN A 76 -25.73 17.12 22.47
C GLN A 76 -26.32 16.59 23.78
N ASP A 77 -27.27 17.32 24.36
CA ASP A 77 -27.98 16.90 25.58
C ASP A 77 -28.71 15.56 25.35
N MET A 78 -29.44 15.43 24.24
CA MET A 78 -30.21 14.23 23.91
C MET A 78 -29.32 13.02 23.57
N LYS A 79 -28.18 13.23 22.90
CA LYS A 79 -27.20 12.16 22.63
C LYS A 79 -26.52 11.68 23.89
N SER A 80 -26.13 12.59 24.78
CA SER A 80 -25.49 12.23 26.06
C SER A 80 -26.44 11.44 26.98
N ALA A 81 -27.73 11.75 26.91
CA ALA A 81 -28.80 11.04 27.61
C ALA A 81 -29.34 9.80 26.86
N GLN A 82 -28.77 9.46 25.69
CA GLN A 82 -29.18 8.33 24.83
C GLN A 82 -30.67 8.35 24.44
N GLN A 83 -31.28 9.54 24.36
CA GLN A 83 -32.70 9.71 24.05
C GLN A 83 -32.99 9.64 22.54
N ILE A 84 -31.96 9.90 21.72
CA ILE A 84 -31.99 9.83 20.25
C ILE A 84 -30.79 9.03 19.73
N PRO A 85 -30.83 8.54 18.47
CA PRO A 85 -29.72 7.85 17.83
C PRO A 85 -28.44 8.72 17.78
N GLN A 86 -27.28 8.08 17.93
CA GLN A 86 -25.99 8.78 17.97
C GLN A 86 -25.60 9.43 16.63
N ASP A 87 -26.21 9.00 15.54
CA ASP A 87 -26.08 9.51 14.17
C ASP A 87 -27.08 10.65 13.84
N SER A 88 -27.94 11.05 14.78
CA SER A 88 -28.79 12.23 14.62
C SER A 88 -27.93 13.50 14.41
N PHE A 89 -28.40 14.47 13.64
CA PHE A 89 -27.64 15.71 13.40
C PHE A 89 -28.55 16.91 13.15
N VAL A 90 -28.02 18.13 13.37
CA VAL A 90 -28.73 19.37 13.05
C VAL A 90 -28.74 19.58 11.53
N ALA A 91 -29.92 19.69 10.95
CA ALA A 91 -30.13 20.05 9.56
C ALA A 91 -30.80 21.42 9.48
N ILE A 92 -30.41 22.21 8.48
CA ILE A 92 -31.11 23.46 8.12
C ILE A 92 -31.84 23.13 6.81
N PRO A 93 -33.16 22.89 6.86
CA PRO A 93 -33.96 22.69 5.65
C PRO A 93 -33.84 23.91 4.72
N GLY A 94 -33.91 23.69 3.41
CA GLY A 94 -33.94 24.79 2.45
C GLY A 94 -35.20 25.65 2.61
N ASP A 95 -35.17 26.90 2.15
CA ASP A 95 -36.30 27.84 2.24
C ASP A 95 -37.60 27.31 1.57
N ASP A 96 -37.48 26.32 0.68
CA ASP A 96 -38.55 25.64 -0.04
C ASP A 96 -39.09 24.38 0.66
N VAL A 97 -38.48 23.95 1.77
CA VAL A 97 -38.85 22.74 2.51
C VAL A 97 -39.89 23.06 3.59
N ILE A 98 -41.08 22.47 3.45
CA ILE A 98 -42.16 22.64 4.42
C ILE A 98 -41.99 21.64 5.57
N LEU A 99 -41.77 22.15 6.78
CA LEU A 99 -41.83 21.37 8.01
C LEU A 99 -43.30 21.14 8.39
N THR A 100 -43.72 19.88 8.41
CA THR A 100 -45.08 19.48 8.78
C THR A 100 -45.06 18.90 10.20
N PRO A 101 -45.62 19.60 11.21
CA PRO A 101 -45.78 19.04 12.55
C PRO A 101 -46.60 17.76 12.49
N PHE A 102 -46.16 16.73 13.20
CA PHE A 102 -46.92 15.49 13.30
C PHE A 102 -48.09 15.71 14.28
N ALA A 103 -49.24 16.16 13.76
CA ALA A 103 -50.40 16.52 14.57
C ALA A 103 -51.27 15.30 14.93
N ALA A 104 -52.09 15.46 15.98
CA ALA A 104 -52.98 14.44 16.54
C ALA A 104 -53.93 13.78 15.52
N ASP A 105 -54.29 14.47 14.44
CA ASP A 105 -55.17 13.96 13.39
C ASP A 105 -54.56 12.76 12.64
N ALA A 106 -53.21 12.66 12.58
CA ALA A 106 -52.51 11.49 12.03
C ALA A 106 -52.51 10.29 13.00
N ARG A 107 -52.61 10.54 14.32
CA ARG A 107 -52.78 9.50 15.34
C ARG A 107 -54.18 8.88 15.27
N GLU A 108 -55.20 9.66 14.92
CA GLU A 108 -56.58 9.15 14.70
C GLU A 108 -56.68 8.28 13.45
N ALA A 109 -56.02 8.66 12.34
CA ALA A 109 -55.97 7.85 11.11
C ALA A 109 -55.24 6.50 11.29
N LEU A 110 -54.27 6.42 12.19
CA LEU A 110 -53.57 5.18 12.57
C LEU A 110 -54.39 4.32 13.59
N SER A 111 -55.34 4.94 14.30
CA SER A 111 -56.22 4.31 15.29
C SER A 111 -57.44 3.60 14.68
N GLU A 112 -57.94 4.08 13.53
CA GLU A 112 -59.16 3.53 12.90
C GLU A 112 -58.96 2.29 12.00
N GLY A 113 -57.76 1.71 11.93
CA GLY A 113 -57.60 0.29 11.54
C GLY A 113 -57.96 -0.08 10.09
N GLU A 114 -58.04 0.87 9.16
CA GLU A 114 -58.24 0.55 7.74
C GLU A 114 -56.88 0.46 7.04
N LEU A 115 -56.19 -0.68 7.15
CA LEU A 115 -55.22 -1.18 6.15
C LEU A 115 -55.06 -2.72 6.31
N ALA A 116 -55.31 -3.40 5.19
CA ALA A 116 -55.48 -4.84 5.03
C ALA A 116 -54.24 -5.72 5.34
N PRO A 117 -54.44 -7.05 5.55
CA PRO A 117 -53.49 -8.14 5.35
C PRO A 117 -51.98 -7.89 5.35
N ALA A 118 -51.31 -7.89 6.50
CA ALA A 118 -49.85 -7.97 6.58
C ALA A 118 -49.30 -9.14 5.71
N ALA A 119 -48.65 -8.80 4.60
CA ALA A 119 -47.67 -9.68 3.99
C ALA A 119 -46.46 -9.70 4.93
N LYS A 120 -46.21 -10.88 5.53
CA LYS A 120 -44.97 -11.16 6.25
C LYS A 120 -43.83 -11.20 5.24
N ASP A 121 -43.32 -10.05 4.84
CA ASP A 121 -41.94 -9.96 4.43
C ASP A 121 -41.11 -9.71 5.69
N THR A 122 -40.37 -10.74 6.07
CA THR A 122 -39.15 -10.65 6.86
C THR A 122 -38.20 -9.67 6.16
N ALA A 123 -38.42 -8.37 6.35
CA ALA A 123 -37.45 -7.35 6.01
C ALA A 123 -36.38 -7.38 7.10
N THR A 124 -35.32 -8.13 6.81
CA THR A 124 -33.99 -7.99 7.43
C THR A 124 -33.70 -6.50 7.67
N PRO A 125 -33.18 -6.09 8.84
CA PRO A 125 -32.69 -4.73 9.04
C PRO A 125 -31.85 -4.30 7.84
N VAL A 126 -32.22 -3.22 7.17
CA VAL A 126 -31.46 -2.68 6.03
C VAL A 126 -30.19 -2.06 6.61
N GLU A 127 -29.10 -2.82 6.51
CA GLU A 127 -27.75 -2.37 6.79
C GLU A 127 -27.45 -1.17 5.88
N LEU A 128 -27.02 -0.04 6.46
CA LEU A 128 -26.38 1.03 5.69
C LEU A 128 -25.26 0.40 4.85
N PRO A 129 -24.92 0.89 3.65
CA PRO A 129 -23.68 0.45 3.02
C PRO A 129 -22.54 0.74 4.01
N THR A 130 -21.94 -0.30 4.55
CA THR A 130 -20.89 -0.21 5.57
C THR A 130 -19.52 -0.26 4.91
N GLY A 131 -18.60 0.55 5.42
CA GLY A 131 -17.22 0.61 4.95
C GLY A 131 -16.84 1.91 4.24
N SER A 132 -15.54 2.07 4.02
CA SER A 132 -14.93 3.22 3.36
C SER A 132 -14.36 2.81 2.00
N TYR A 133 -14.17 3.81 1.15
CA TYR A 133 -13.65 3.70 -0.20
C TYR A 133 -12.47 4.62 -0.37
N ILE A 134 -11.45 4.20 -1.12
CA ILE A 134 -10.40 5.08 -1.61
C ILE A 134 -10.85 5.64 -2.96
N ARG A 135 -11.13 6.94 -3.02
CA ARG A 135 -11.45 7.64 -4.27
C ARG A 135 -10.18 7.93 -5.03
N LEU A 136 -9.99 7.24 -6.15
CA LEU A 136 -8.80 7.30 -6.98
C LEU A 136 -8.79 8.54 -7.88
N GLN A 137 -9.97 8.92 -8.39
CA GLN A 137 -10.13 10.05 -9.28
C GLN A 137 -11.59 10.52 -9.29
N SER A 138 -11.80 11.83 -9.32
CA SER A 138 -13.14 12.45 -9.45
C SER A 138 -13.25 13.22 -10.75
N LEU A 139 -14.35 13.06 -11.48
CA LEU A 139 -14.57 13.61 -12.81
C LEU A 139 -15.97 14.25 -12.93
N GLN A 140 -16.14 15.18 -13.86
CA GLN A 140 -17.42 15.87 -14.08
C GLN A 140 -18.29 15.20 -15.15
N SER A 141 -17.69 14.40 -16.03
CA SER A 141 -18.36 13.72 -17.14
C SER A 141 -18.42 12.22 -16.89
N GLU A 142 -19.59 11.61 -17.09
CA GLU A 142 -19.75 10.14 -16.96
C GLU A 142 -18.89 9.41 -18.00
N ALA A 143 -18.83 9.93 -19.24
CA ALA A 143 -18.06 9.32 -20.31
C ALA A 143 -16.57 9.28 -19.96
N GLU A 144 -16.02 10.40 -19.49
CA GLU A 144 -14.63 10.47 -19.03
C GLU A 144 -14.39 9.56 -17.82
N ALA A 145 -15.38 9.43 -16.93
CA ALA A 145 -15.26 8.58 -15.75
C ALA A 145 -15.26 7.07 -16.11
N ARG A 146 -15.97 6.68 -17.17
CA ARG A 146 -15.91 5.32 -17.71
C ARG A 146 -14.55 5.03 -18.35
N ASP A 147 -14.02 5.96 -19.15
CA ASP A 147 -12.67 5.84 -19.72
C ASP A 147 -11.60 5.77 -18.63
N ALA A 148 -11.72 6.62 -17.60
CA ALA A 148 -10.83 6.60 -16.44
C ALA A 148 -10.91 5.28 -15.67
N LEU A 149 -12.11 4.70 -15.50
CA LEU A 149 -12.26 3.40 -14.86
C LEU A 149 -11.52 2.31 -15.62
N GLU A 150 -11.59 2.29 -16.95
CA GLU A 150 -10.86 1.31 -17.77
C GLU A 150 -9.34 1.43 -17.58
N GLU A 151 -8.82 2.64 -17.50
CA GLU A 151 -7.41 2.89 -17.21
C GLU A 151 -7.05 2.43 -15.79
N TRP A 152 -7.83 2.84 -14.78
CA TRP A 152 -7.58 2.48 -13.39
C TRP A 152 -7.64 0.98 -13.14
N ARG A 153 -8.49 0.24 -13.86
CA ARG A 153 -8.59 -1.22 -13.75
C ARG A 153 -7.34 -1.96 -14.21
N LYS A 154 -6.43 -1.31 -14.95
CA LYS A 154 -5.11 -1.90 -15.27
C LYS A 154 -4.22 -2.03 -14.02
N THR A 155 -4.32 -1.07 -13.10
CA THR A 155 -3.55 -1.04 -11.85
C THR A 155 -4.35 -1.63 -10.68
N PHE A 156 -5.65 -1.36 -10.65
CA PHE A 156 -6.58 -1.79 -9.62
C PHE A 156 -7.83 -2.44 -10.26
N PRO A 157 -7.75 -3.73 -10.62
CA PRO A 157 -8.86 -4.43 -11.29
C PRO A 157 -10.19 -4.39 -10.52
N ALA A 158 -10.12 -4.23 -9.20
CA ALA A 158 -11.26 -4.14 -8.30
C ALA A 158 -11.98 -2.78 -8.31
N ALA A 159 -11.48 -1.77 -9.02
CA ALA A 159 -12.10 -0.45 -9.05
C ALA A 159 -13.54 -0.49 -9.58
N GLY A 160 -14.40 0.33 -8.97
CA GLY A 160 -15.77 0.61 -9.39
C GLY A 160 -15.97 2.08 -9.74
N LEU A 161 -17.13 2.40 -10.32
CA LEU A 161 -17.55 3.76 -10.70
C LEU A 161 -18.84 4.16 -9.99
N TRP A 162 -18.84 5.38 -9.47
CA TRP A 162 -19.91 5.94 -8.66
C TRP A 162 -20.37 7.30 -9.21
N ALA A 163 -21.65 7.58 -9.09
CA ALA A 163 -22.26 8.90 -9.29
C ALA A 163 -22.47 9.56 -7.92
N LEU A 164 -21.72 10.63 -7.66
CA LEU A 164 -21.74 11.35 -6.39
C LEU A 164 -22.96 12.28 -6.30
N GLY A 165 -23.40 12.58 -5.08
CA GLY A 165 -24.58 13.42 -4.83
C GLY A 165 -24.47 14.87 -5.33
N ASN A 166 -23.28 15.34 -5.69
CA ASN A 166 -23.02 16.68 -6.21
C ASN A 166 -22.92 16.75 -7.75
N GLY A 167 -23.31 15.68 -8.46
CA GLY A 167 -23.28 15.60 -9.93
C GLY A 167 -21.91 15.25 -10.53
N TRP A 168 -20.92 14.93 -9.70
CA TRP A 168 -19.63 14.41 -10.13
C TRP A 168 -19.63 12.88 -10.15
N TYR A 169 -18.61 12.29 -10.75
CA TYR A 169 -18.37 10.85 -10.82
C TYR A 169 -17.05 10.50 -10.14
N SER A 170 -16.96 9.34 -9.50
CA SER A 170 -15.73 8.89 -8.84
C SER A 170 -15.38 7.46 -9.22
N VAL A 171 -14.13 7.25 -9.61
CA VAL A 171 -13.52 5.92 -9.63
C VAL A 171 -12.99 5.63 -8.23
N ALA A 172 -13.33 4.47 -7.66
CA ALA A 172 -13.00 4.16 -6.27
C ALA A 172 -12.71 2.67 -6.01
N LEU A 173 -11.92 2.41 -4.96
CA LEU A 173 -11.62 1.07 -4.43
C LEU A 173 -12.31 0.86 -3.09
N GLY A 174 -12.99 -0.28 -2.94
CA GLY A 174 -13.69 -0.65 -1.72
C GLY A 174 -14.91 -1.52 -2.04
N PRO A 175 -15.73 -1.84 -1.03
CA PRO A 175 -15.64 -1.36 0.36
C PRO A 175 -14.47 -1.99 1.14
N MET A 176 -13.98 -1.29 2.17
CA MET A 176 -13.04 -1.82 3.18
C MET A 176 -13.26 -1.12 4.52
N THR A 177 -12.57 -1.53 5.60
CA THR A 177 -12.71 -0.81 6.88
C THR A 177 -12.10 0.60 6.78
N PRO A 178 -12.54 1.58 7.58
CA PRO A 178 -11.97 2.93 7.58
C PRO A 178 -10.45 2.95 7.81
N GLU A 179 -9.96 2.10 8.72
CA GLU A 179 -8.53 1.99 9.00
C GLU A 179 -7.79 1.38 7.82
N ALA A 180 -8.38 0.39 7.13
CA ALA A 180 -7.81 -0.21 5.92
C ALA A 180 -7.70 0.83 4.81
N ALA A 181 -8.77 1.60 4.55
CA ALA A 181 -8.78 2.66 3.55
C ALA A 181 -7.68 3.69 3.82
N GLN A 182 -7.53 4.13 5.07
CA GLN A 182 -6.49 5.08 5.46
C GLN A 182 -5.07 4.48 5.38
N GLY A 183 -4.90 3.23 5.78
CA GLY A 183 -3.63 2.51 5.68
C GLY A 183 -3.16 2.36 4.24
N TRP A 184 -4.04 1.85 3.37
CA TRP A 184 -3.74 1.65 1.96
C TRP A 184 -3.59 2.96 1.19
N LEU A 185 -4.38 3.99 1.50
CA LEU A 185 -4.18 5.32 0.91
C LEU A 185 -2.76 5.86 1.20
N ARG A 186 -2.27 5.73 2.44
CA ARG A 186 -0.89 6.13 2.78
C ARG A 186 0.14 5.28 2.03
N ALA A 187 -0.07 3.98 1.93
CA ALA A 187 0.83 3.08 1.23
C ALA A 187 0.93 3.42 -0.27
N PHE A 188 -0.22 3.57 -0.95
CA PHE A 188 -0.28 3.92 -2.37
C PHE A 188 0.27 5.32 -2.67
N ASN A 189 0.05 6.29 -1.76
CA ASN A 189 0.69 7.60 -1.87
C ASN A 189 2.21 7.52 -1.73
N ALA A 190 2.71 6.66 -0.83
CA ALA A 190 4.14 6.50 -0.61
C ALA A 190 4.86 5.80 -1.78
N SER A 191 4.18 4.89 -2.47
CA SER A 191 4.70 4.24 -3.69
C SER A 191 4.51 5.09 -4.95
N GLY A 192 3.53 6.00 -4.94
CA GLY A 192 3.17 6.85 -6.07
C GLY A 192 2.15 6.24 -7.02
N ASP A 193 1.39 5.23 -6.58
CA ASP A 193 0.41 4.51 -7.42
C ASP A 193 -0.94 5.23 -7.54
N VAL A 194 -1.19 6.20 -6.65
CA VAL A 194 -2.37 7.05 -6.69
C VAL A 194 -1.96 8.52 -6.68
N PRO A 195 -2.76 9.42 -7.29
CA PRO A 195 -2.45 10.84 -7.28
C PRO A 195 -2.61 11.43 -5.87
N GLY A 196 -1.92 12.53 -5.60
CA GLY A 196 -1.90 13.15 -4.27
C GLY A 196 -3.24 13.75 -3.80
N ASP A 197 -4.21 13.88 -4.71
CA ASP A 197 -5.58 14.28 -4.41
C ASP A 197 -6.53 13.08 -4.20
N ALA A 198 -6.02 11.85 -4.21
CA ALA A 198 -6.78 10.68 -3.78
C ALA A 198 -7.07 10.74 -2.26
N PHE A 199 -8.27 10.35 -1.85
CA PHE A 199 -8.69 10.38 -0.45
C PHE A 199 -9.66 9.27 -0.10
N ALA A 200 -9.77 8.96 1.19
CA ALA A 200 -10.75 8.00 1.70
C ALA A 200 -12.09 8.71 1.94
N SER A 201 -13.19 8.09 1.52
CA SER A 201 -14.58 8.52 1.74
C SER A 201 -15.39 7.40 2.36
N GLU A 202 -16.38 7.76 3.17
CA GLU A 202 -17.34 6.81 3.70
C GLU A 202 -18.37 6.42 2.62
N ALA A 203 -18.93 5.21 2.71
CA ALA A 203 -19.92 4.74 1.74
C ALA A 203 -21.11 5.71 1.56
N VAL A 204 -21.53 6.37 2.63
CA VAL A 204 -22.64 7.35 2.61
C VAL A 204 -22.34 8.58 1.74
N GLU A 205 -21.06 8.88 1.48
CA GLU A 205 -20.63 10.00 0.64
C GLU A 205 -20.52 9.63 -0.85
N MET A 206 -20.53 8.33 -1.17
CA MET A 206 -20.23 7.83 -2.51
C MET A 206 -21.41 7.93 -3.50
N GLY A 207 -22.63 8.16 -3.02
CA GLY A 207 -23.81 8.28 -3.88
C GLY A 207 -24.24 6.94 -4.50
N ASP A 208 -24.61 6.96 -5.78
CA ASP A 208 -25.18 5.80 -6.49
C ASP A 208 -24.09 5.02 -7.25
N ILE A 209 -24.09 3.69 -7.14
CA ILE A 209 -23.17 2.83 -7.89
C ILE A 209 -23.60 2.80 -9.37
N LEU A 210 -22.68 3.14 -10.29
CA LEU A 210 -22.90 3.01 -11.73
C LEU A 210 -22.29 1.73 -12.30
N ILE A 211 -21.08 1.39 -11.85
CA ILE A 211 -20.40 0.14 -12.19
C ILE A 211 -19.81 -0.41 -10.90
N GLU A 212 -20.28 -1.59 -10.52
CA GLU A 212 -19.80 -2.26 -9.32
C GLU A 212 -18.30 -2.60 -9.42
N GLY A 213 -17.58 -2.35 -8.33
CA GLY A 213 -16.22 -2.82 -8.14
C GLY A 213 -16.19 -4.29 -7.74
N GLN A 214 -14.98 -4.83 -7.54
CA GLN A 214 -14.81 -6.13 -6.89
C GLN A 214 -14.25 -5.90 -5.48
N ASP A 215 -14.30 -6.92 -4.62
CA ASP A 215 -13.57 -6.88 -3.36
C ASP A 215 -12.06 -6.72 -3.67
N PRO A 216 -11.42 -5.61 -3.25
CA PRO A 216 -10.02 -5.38 -3.53
C PRO A 216 -9.08 -6.30 -2.73
N GLN A 217 -9.59 -7.05 -1.75
CA GLN A 217 -8.81 -7.91 -0.84
C GLN A 217 -7.73 -7.15 -0.06
N LEU A 218 -7.98 -5.86 0.19
CA LEU A 218 -7.07 -4.94 0.86
C LEU A 218 -7.36 -4.86 2.36
N GLY A 219 -7.07 -5.95 3.07
CA GLY A 219 -7.17 -5.99 4.53
C GLY A 219 -6.08 -5.19 5.24
N LEU A 220 -6.26 -4.91 6.53
CA LEU A 220 -5.21 -4.33 7.39
C LEU A 220 -4.08 -5.32 7.69
N GLY A 221 -4.43 -6.59 7.93
CA GLY A 221 -3.50 -7.55 8.53
C GLY A 221 -3.08 -7.17 9.96
N GLU A 222 -2.13 -7.92 10.49
CA GLU A 222 -1.53 -7.65 11.79
C GLU A 222 -0.36 -6.67 11.65
N ALA A 223 -0.26 -5.68 12.55
CA ALA A 223 0.88 -4.77 12.58
C ALA A 223 2.12 -5.50 13.10
N VAL A 224 3.23 -5.42 12.37
CA VAL A 224 4.47 -6.11 12.71
C VAL A 224 5.59 -5.08 12.85
N ALA A 225 6.41 -5.22 13.88
CA ALA A 225 7.58 -4.36 14.03
C ALA A 225 8.53 -4.55 12.84
N LEU A 226 8.95 -3.45 12.22
CA LEU A 226 9.90 -3.49 11.12
C LEU A 226 11.22 -4.13 11.60
N PRO A 227 11.76 -5.13 10.89
CA PRO A 227 13.07 -5.71 11.21
C PRO A 227 14.19 -4.67 11.15
N PRO A 228 15.39 -4.98 11.67
CA PRO A 228 16.58 -4.14 11.49
C PRO A 228 16.78 -3.77 10.01
N LEU A 229 17.09 -2.51 9.74
CA LEU A 229 17.09 -1.96 8.38
C LEU A 229 18.08 -2.64 7.45
N ASP A 230 19.18 -3.17 7.96
CA ASP A 230 20.12 -3.94 7.18
C ASP A 230 19.50 -5.26 6.68
N GLN A 231 18.65 -5.90 7.49
CA GLN A 231 17.85 -7.07 7.07
C GLN A 231 16.80 -6.68 6.03
N VAL A 232 16.14 -5.54 6.23
CA VAL A 232 15.17 -4.98 5.27
C VAL A 232 15.83 -4.74 3.91
N GLN A 233 16.99 -4.08 3.89
CA GLN A 233 17.75 -3.81 2.67
C GLN A 233 18.19 -5.10 1.97
N ARG A 234 18.65 -6.10 2.73
CA ARG A 234 19.04 -7.41 2.19
C ARG A 234 17.87 -8.13 1.50
N VAL A 235 16.71 -8.21 2.16
CA VAL A 235 15.56 -8.91 1.57
C VAL A 235 14.96 -8.14 0.39
N LEU A 236 14.96 -6.80 0.42
CA LEU A 236 14.56 -5.99 -0.73
C LEU A 236 15.51 -6.15 -1.92
N LYS A 237 16.82 -6.25 -1.67
CA LYS A 237 17.83 -6.51 -2.70
C LYS A 237 17.65 -7.90 -3.31
N TRP A 238 17.45 -8.92 -2.47
CA TRP A 238 17.08 -10.27 -2.92
C TRP A 238 15.80 -10.27 -3.77
N ALA A 239 14.80 -9.47 -3.40
CA ALA A 239 13.56 -9.34 -4.15
C ALA A 239 13.72 -8.55 -5.47
N GLY A 240 14.89 -8.00 -5.76
CA GLY A 240 15.14 -7.16 -6.94
C GLY A 240 14.52 -5.76 -6.83
N ARG A 241 14.24 -5.29 -5.61
CA ARG A 241 13.55 -4.01 -5.33
C ARG A 241 14.48 -2.92 -4.82
N TYR A 242 15.74 -3.24 -4.55
CA TYR A 242 16.69 -2.32 -3.95
C TYR A 242 18.12 -2.56 -4.46
N ASP A 243 18.69 -1.56 -5.14
CA ASP A 243 20.07 -1.63 -5.67
C ASP A 243 21.11 -0.93 -4.79
N GLY A 244 20.69 -0.22 -3.74
CA GLY A 244 21.58 0.52 -2.85
C GLY A 244 22.45 -0.36 -1.94
N ASP A 245 23.24 0.32 -1.11
CA ASP A 245 24.10 -0.30 -0.10
C ASP A 245 23.32 -0.86 1.08
N ILE A 246 23.84 -1.93 1.68
CA ILE A 246 23.30 -2.49 2.92
C ILE A 246 24.04 -1.81 4.08
N ASP A 247 23.56 -0.63 4.47
CA ASP A 247 24.19 0.22 5.49
C ASP A 247 23.40 0.34 6.80
N GLY A 248 22.22 -0.30 6.86
CA GLY A 248 21.33 -0.24 8.02
C GLY A 248 20.72 1.13 8.27
N LYS A 249 20.75 2.04 7.29
CA LYS A 249 20.21 3.40 7.42
C LYS A 249 18.98 3.59 6.55
N THR A 250 18.08 4.44 7.04
CA THR A 250 16.89 4.81 6.27
C THR A 250 17.24 5.92 5.28
N GLY A 251 17.44 5.55 4.02
CA GLY A 251 17.60 6.49 2.90
C GLY A 251 16.30 6.68 2.08
N PRO A 252 16.25 7.67 1.15
CA PRO A 252 15.16 7.81 0.20
C PRO A 252 14.94 6.54 -0.66
N MET A 253 16.02 5.87 -1.06
CA MET A 253 15.95 4.61 -1.81
C MET A 253 15.31 3.48 -0.99
N THR A 254 15.69 3.33 0.28
CA THR A 254 15.14 2.31 1.17
C THR A 254 13.64 2.55 1.39
N ARG A 255 13.23 3.80 1.66
CA ARG A 255 11.81 4.17 1.82
C ARG A 255 10.99 3.88 0.57
N LYS A 256 11.51 4.26 -0.60
CA LYS A 256 10.85 3.98 -1.89
C LYS A 256 10.70 2.47 -2.11
N ALA A 257 11.76 1.69 -1.90
CA ALA A 257 11.73 0.24 -2.08
C ALA A 257 10.73 -0.46 -1.14
N ILE A 258 10.65 -0.01 0.13
CA ILE A 258 9.63 -0.50 1.08
C ILE A 258 8.23 -0.15 0.58
N ALA A 259 7.98 1.11 0.21
CA ALA A 259 6.66 1.54 -0.25
C ALA A 259 6.19 0.79 -1.50
N THR A 260 7.09 0.62 -2.49
CA THR A 260 6.81 -0.20 -3.67
C THR A 260 6.54 -1.65 -3.31
N ALA A 261 7.28 -2.24 -2.36
CA ALA A 261 7.02 -3.61 -1.92
C ALA A 261 5.62 -3.75 -1.28
N VAL A 262 5.22 -2.81 -0.42
CA VAL A 262 3.90 -2.80 0.22
C VAL A 262 2.79 -2.76 -0.83
N SER A 263 2.91 -1.85 -1.80
CA SER A 263 1.89 -1.68 -2.84
C SER A 263 1.82 -2.84 -3.84
N ASP A 264 2.95 -3.45 -4.19
CA ASP A 264 2.98 -4.57 -5.14
C ASP A 264 2.47 -5.87 -4.52
N LEU A 265 2.87 -6.17 -3.28
CA LEU A 265 2.49 -7.43 -2.63
C LEU A 265 1.06 -7.39 -2.11
N ARG A 266 0.56 -6.22 -1.71
CA ARG A 266 -0.81 -6.00 -1.20
C ARG A 266 -1.22 -6.90 -0.03
N VAL A 267 -0.25 -7.39 0.75
CA VAL A 267 -0.50 -8.30 1.89
C VAL A 267 -1.01 -7.54 3.11
N SER A 268 -0.47 -6.34 3.37
CA SER A 268 -0.86 -5.43 4.44
C SER A 268 -0.30 -4.03 4.13
N PRO A 269 -0.97 -2.93 4.52
CA PRO A 269 -0.41 -1.58 4.43
C PRO A 269 0.73 -1.35 5.45
N ASP A 270 0.98 -2.30 6.35
CA ASP A 270 2.10 -2.29 7.29
C ASP A 270 3.41 -2.75 6.61
N ALA A 271 4.44 -1.93 6.74
CA ALA A 271 5.75 -2.20 6.16
C ALA A 271 6.43 -3.42 6.80
N GLY A 272 6.33 -3.59 8.13
CA GLY A 272 6.94 -4.72 8.83
C GLY A 272 6.33 -6.05 8.41
N ALA A 273 5.01 -6.09 8.24
CA ALA A 273 4.29 -7.28 7.79
C ALA A 273 4.71 -7.67 6.36
N THR A 274 4.80 -6.69 5.46
CA THR A 274 5.27 -6.91 4.08
C THR A 274 6.72 -7.42 4.05
N ILE A 275 7.62 -6.84 4.85
CA ILE A 275 9.01 -7.31 4.92
C ILE A 275 9.10 -8.72 5.51
N ALA A 276 8.33 -9.03 6.56
CA ALA A 276 8.29 -10.36 7.14
C ALA A 276 7.83 -11.41 6.12
N GLU A 277 6.84 -11.08 5.29
CA GLU A 277 6.38 -11.94 4.20
C GLU A 277 7.47 -12.15 3.14
N LEU A 278 8.19 -11.10 2.73
CA LEU A 278 9.33 -11.25 1.82
C LEU A 278 10.44 -12.13 2.40
N MET A 279 10.71 -12.04 3.70
CA MET A 279 11.69 -12.90 4.38
C MET A 279 11.23 -14.36 4.37
N ARG A 280 9.94 -14.62 4.64
CA ARG A 280 9.36 -15.96 4.57
C ARG A 280 9.45 -16.55 3.16
N GLN A 281 9.19 -15.74 2.12
CA GLN A 281 9.35 -16.14 0.72
C GLN A 281 10.81 -16.46 0.38
N ARG A 282 11.75 -15.65 0.87
CA ARG A 282 13.20 -15.90 0.73
C ARG A 282 13.58 -17.23 1.37
N ASP A 283 13.15 -17.50 2.60
CA ASP A 283 13.49 -18.73 3.30
C ASP A 283 12.92 -19.97 2.60
N ALA A 284 11.67 -19.92 2.15
CA ALA A 284 11.06 -21.00 1.38
C ALA A 284 11.82 -21.26 0.07
N TRP A 285 12.18 -20.20 -0.66
CA TRP A 285 12.94 -20.28 -1.89
C TRP A 285 14.36 -20.81 -1.67
N ARG A 286 15.03 -20.47 -0.55
CA ARG A 286 16.36 -21.01 -0.20
C ARG A 286 16.32 -22.53 -0.05
N VAL A 287 15.25 -23.05 0.56
CA VAL A 287 15.01 -24.50 0.69
C VAL A 287 14.74 -25.13 -0.67
N GLU A 288 13.86 -24.53 -1.48
CA GLU A 288 13.55 -25.01 -2.84
C GLU A 288 14.81 -25.09 -3.73
N MET A 289 15.68 -24.09 -3.64
CA MET A 289 16.92 -24.03 -4.43
C MET A 289 18.04 -24.93 -3.90
N GLY A 290 17.83 -25.61 -2.76
CA GLY A 290 18.82 -26.48 -2.15
C GLY A 290 20.09 -25.73 -1.72
N LEU A 291 19.95 -24.49 -1.23
CA LEU A 291 21.10 -23.72 -0.77
C LEU A 291 21.70 -24.35 0.48
N SER A 292 23.01 -24.55 0.44
CA SER A 292 23.78 -25.10 1.56
C SER A 292 25.11 -24.37 1.68
N THR A 293 25.72 -24.44 2.86
CA THR A 293 27.02 -23.81 3.09
C THR A 293 28.11 -24.57 2.33
N LEU A 294 28.69 -23.90 1.34
CA LEU A 294 29.91 -24.30 0.67
C LEU A 294 31.11 -23.75 1.46
N ARG A 295 32.00 -24.64 1.92
CA ARG A 295 33.32 -24.27 2.43
C ARG A 295 34.37 -24.67 1.41
N ASP A 296 35.02 -23.68 0.81
CA ASP A 296 36.04 -23.90 -0.20
C ASP A 296 37.43 -23.88 0.45
N GLU A 297 38.10 -25.02 0.43
CA GLU A 297 39.44 -25.19 1.00
C GLU A 297 40.53 -24.49 0.17
N ALA A 298 40.33 -24.37 -1.15
CA ALA A 298 41.32 -23.78 -2.03
C ALA A 298 41.50 -22.29 -1.76
N THR A 299 40.41 -21.53 -1.69
CA THR A 299 40.39 -20.08 -1.45
C THR A 299 40.28 -19.70 0.02
N GLY A 300 39.81 -20.62 0.87
CA GLY A 300 39.50 -20.35 2.27
C GLY A 300 38.17 -19.61 2.48
N LEU A 301 37.34 -19.50 1.43
CA LEU A 301 36.05 -18.82 1.44
C LEU A 301 34.91 -19.75 1.80
N SER A 302 33.86 -19.20 2.42
CA SER A 302 32.62 -19.88 2.78
C SER A 302 31.43 -19.04 2.34
N LEU A 303 30.42 -19.66 1.73
CA LEU A 303 29.21 -19.00 1.23
C LEU A 303 28.03 -19.98 1.09
N SER A 304 26.82 -19.47 0.88
CA SER A 304 25.64 -20.28 0.55
C SER A 304 25.56 -20.51 -0.97
N ALA A 305 25.49 -21.76 -1.41
CA ALA A 305 25.43 -22.11 -2.83
C ALA A 305 24.49 -23.32 -3.09
N PRO A 306 23.89 -23.42 -4.31
CA PRO A 306 23.05 -24.54 -4.70
C PRO A 306 23.91 -25.75 -5.12
N MET A 307 24.40 -26.52 -4.16
CA MET A 307 25.36 -27.61 -4.39
C MET A 307 24.82 -28.81 -5.21
N GLU A 308 23.51 -28.87 -5.43
CA GLU A 308 22.92 -29.83 -6.38
C GLU A 308 23.16 -29.45 -7.85
N LYS A 309 23.40 -28.16 -8.11
CA LYS A 309 23.65 -27.60 -9.45
C LYS A 309 25.13 -27.38 -9.74
N LEU A 310 25.99 -27.48 -8.73
CA LEU A 310 27.42 -27.20 -8.82
C LEU A 310 28.24 -28.44 -8.46
N SER A 311 29.35 -28.65 -9.16
CA SER A 311 30.36 -29.65 -8.82
C SER A 311 31.73 -29.00 -8.82
N PHE A 312 32.54 -29.23 -7.79
CA PHE A 312 33.95 -28.83 -7.84
C PHE A 312 34.61 -29.43 -9.07
N ASP A 313 35.38 -28.62 -9.79
CA ASP A 313 36.15 -29.03 -10.97
C ASP A 313 37.64 -29.02 -10.67
N ARG A 314 38.18 -27.86 -10.30
CA ARG A 314 39.61 -27.69 -9.99
C ARG A 314 39.90 -26.40 -9.23
N ALA A 315 41.07 -26.35 -8.62
CA ALA A 315 41.67 -25.13 -8.08
C ALA A 315 42.85 -24.68 -8.97
N GLU A 316 42.90 -23.40 -9.31
CA GLU A 316 43.88 -22.85 -10.27
C GLU A 316 44.40 -21.49 -9.77
N ARG A 317 45.67 -21.45 -9.35
CA ARG A 317 46.27 -20.26 -8.70
C ARG A 317 45.34 -19.72 -7.60
N ALA A 318 44.91 -18.47 -7.67
CA ALA A 318 44.00 -17.81 -6.72
C ALA A 318 42.51 -18.18 -6.89
N LEU A 319 42.18 -19.13 -7.77
CA LEU A 319 40.80 -19.48 -8.13
C LEU A 319 40.39 -20.88 -7.65
N SER A 320 39.11 -21.02 -7.34
CA SER A 320 38.41 -22.31 -7.22
C SER A 320 37.23 -22.34 -8.19
N ILE A 321 37.14 -23.36 -9.04
CA ILE A 321 36.17 -23.44 -10.13
C ILE A 321 35.21 -24.59 -9.86
N TYR A 322 33.92 -24.25 -9.82
CA TYR A 322 32.80 -25.17 -9.73
C TYR A 322 32.03 -25.16 -11.06
N LYS A 323 31.97 -26.31 -11.71
CA LYS A 323 31.29 -26.50 -13.00
C LYS A 323 29.83 -26.90 -12.83
N PRO A 324 29.03 -26.84 -13.91
CA PRO A 324 27.67 -27.36 -13.90
C PRO A 324 27.61 -28.84 -13.51
N ARG A 325 26.66 -29.16 -12.64
CA ARG A 325 26.27 -30.53 -12.28
C ARG A 325 24.91 -30.84 -12.89
N ASN A 326 24.72 -32.08 -13.36
CA ASN A 326 23.43 -32.57 -13.86
C ASN A 326 22.78 -31.67 -14.93
N GLY A 327 23.59 -31.06 -15.81
CA GLY A 327 23.08 -30.20 -16.88
C GLY A 327 22.50 -28.86 -16.40
N SER A 328 22.82 -28.41 -15.19
CA SER A 328 22.28 -27.17 -14.60
C SER A 328 22.59 -25.89 -15.39
N GLY A 329 23.65 -25.90 -16.22
CA GLY A 329 24.20 -24.70 -16.85
C GLY A 329 24.78 -23.67 -15.88
N ALA A 330 24.84 -23.99 -14.58
CA ALA A 330 25.32 -23.10 -13.53
C ALA A 330 26.80 -23.32 -13.24
N ALA A 331 27.59 -22.25 -13.13
CA ALA A 331 28.97 -22.32 -12.68
C ALA A 331 29.27 -21.25 -11.63
N LEU A 332 30.19 -21.57 -10.74
CA LEU A 332 30.65 -20.66 -9.68
C LEU A 332 32.18 -20.67 -9.67
N ILE A 333 32.77 -19.49 -9.76
CA ILE A 333 34.21 -19.29 -9.61
C ILE A 333 34.42 -18.45 -8.36
N LEU A 334 35.28 -18.92 -7.46
CA LEU A 334 35.69 -18.18 -6.27
C LEU A 334 37.11 -17.67 -6.48
N PHE A 335 37.37 -16.45 -6.02
CA PHE A 335 38.68 -15.81 -6.10
C PHE A 335 39.11 -15.30 -4.74
N SER A 336 40.38 -15.53 -4.39
CA SER A 336 41.00 -14.99 -3.19
C SER A 336 42.50 -14.88 -3.38
N GLN A 337 43.04 -13.69 -3.22
CA GLN A 337 44.48 -13.41 -3.31
C GLN A 337 44.91 -12.35 -2.29
N PRO A 338 46.10 -12.46 -1.66
CA PRO A 338 46.70 -11.34 -0.94
C PRO A 338 46.89 -10.13 -1.86
N GLY A 339 46.60 -8.93 -1.38
CA GLY A 339 46.69 -7.71 -2.18
C GLY A 339 45.54 -6.74 -1.93
N GLY A 340 45.33 -5.84 -2.88
CA GLY A 340 44.30 -4.82 -2.77
C GLY A 340 43.67 -4.49 -4.12
N GLN A 341 43.65 -3.20 -4.45
CA GLN A 341 42.93 -2.70 -5.62
C GLN A 341 43.47 -3.28 -6.93
N GLN A 342 44.79 -3.46 -7.05
CA GLN A 342 45.41 -3.95 -8.29
C GLN A 342 44.96 -5.40 -8.58
N GLU A 343 45.03 -6.27 -7.58
CA GLU A 343 44.62 -7.66 -7.70
C GLU A 343 43.12 -7.80 -8.03
N LEU A 344 42.29 -6.91 -7.48
CA LEU A 344 40.86 -6.86 -7.81
C LEU A 344 40.63 -6.40 -9.26
N GLN A 345 41.42 -5.43 -9.75
CA GLN A 345 41.36 -4.99 -11.15
C GLN A 345 41.88 -6.07 -12.11
N ASP A 346 42.90 -6.81 -11.72
CA ASP A 346 43.44 -7.93 -12.50
C ASP A 346 42.40 -9.05 -12.63
N LEU A 347 41.66 -9.36 -11.55
CA LEU A 347 40.50 -10.25 -11.61
C LEU A 347 39.47 -9.73 -12.61
N ALA A 348 39.09 -8.46 -12.55
CA ALA A 348 38.12 -7.87 -13.47
C ALA A 348 38.57 -7.98 -14.94
N GLY A 349 39.88 -7.83 -15.20
CA GLY A 349 40.48 -8.07 -16.51
C GLY A 349 40.37 -9.53 -16.94
N LEU A 350 40.71 -10.46 -16.04
CA LEU A 350 40.67 -11.90 -16.29
C LEU A 350 39.27 -12.41 -16.63
N VAL A 351 38.26 -12.06 -15.82
CA VAL A 351 36.87 -12.52 -16.03
C VAL A 351 36.28 -11.99 -17.34
N THR A 352 36.74 -10.81 -17.79
CA THR A 352 36.37 -10.23 -19.08
C THR A 352 37.08 -10.95 -20.23
N ALA A 353 38.40 -11.17 -20.11
CA ALA A 353 39.22 -11.80 -21.14
C ALA A 353 38.83 -13.27 -21.39
N LEU A 354 38.47 -14.00 -20.34
CA LEU A 354 38.00 -15.38 -20.43
C LEU A 354 36.54 -15.51 -20.89
N GLY A 355 35.83 -14.38 -21.07
CA GLY A 355 34.44 -14.36 -21.51
C GLY A 355 33.44 -14.90 -20.48
N TRP A 356 33.83 -14.99 -19.20
CA TRP A 356 32.93 -15.46 -18.13
C TRP A 356 31.82 -14.46 -17.83
N VAL A 357 32.06 -13.17 -18.06
CA VAL A 357 31.02 -12.13 -18.00
C VAL A 357 30.87 -11.52 -19.40
N PRO A 358 29.80 -11.86 -20.14
CA PRO A 358 29.63 -11.39 -21.51
C PRO A 358 29.32 -9.89 -21.54
N ARG A 359 30.10 -9.10 -22.32
CA ARG A 359 29.87 -7.64 -22.52
C ARG A 359 29.57 -6.91 -21.19
N PRO A 360 30.50 -6.93 -20.22
CA PRO A 360 30.19 -6.52 -18.86
C PRO A 360 29.87 -5.04 -18.77
N GLU A 361 28.75 -4.71 -18.15
CA GLU A 361 28.57 -3.43 -17.47
C GLU A 361 29.46 -3.43 -16.21
N ARG A 362 30.24 -2.37 -16.02
CA ARG A 362 31.28 -2.31 -14.98
C ARG A 362 31.00 -1.18 -14.01
N MET A 363 30.87 -1.52 -12.74
CA MET A 363 30.96 -0.59 -11.63
C MET A 363 32.24 -0.89 -10.87
N VAL A 364 33.17 0.07 -10.87
CA VAL A 364 34.48 -0.06 -10.24
C VAL A 364 34.64 1.07 -9.26
N GLU A 365 34.71 0.72 -7.99
CA GLU A 365 34.92 1.64 -6.89
C GLU A 365 36.19 1.27 -6.13
N ARG A 366 36.56 2.11 -5.16
CA ARG A 366 37.72 1.83 -4.32
C ARG A 366 37.39 0.66 -3.38
N GLY A 367 38.07 -0.46 -3.56
CA GLY A 367 37.89 -1.67 -2.75
C GLY A 367 36.66 -2.49 -3.12
N HIS A 368 35.98 -2.21 -4.23
CA HIS A 368 34.82 -2.97 -4.71
C HIS A 368 34.73 -2.97 -6.24
N ILE A 369 34.35 -4.11 -6.80
CA ILE A 369 33.95 -4.22 -8.20
C ILE A 369 32.65 -4.99 -8.31
N LEU A 370 31.81 -4.59 -9.27
CA LEU A 370 30.64 -5.32 -9.70
C LEU A 370 30.63 -5.32 -11.24
N LEU A 371 30.55 -6.52 -11.81
CA LEU A 371 30.44 -6.73 -13.26
C LEU A 371 29.20 -7.57 -13.52
N ARG A 372 28.31 -7.10 -14.39
CA ARG A 372 27.12 -7.85 -14.82
C ARG A 372 27.10 -7.93 -16.33
N GLY A 373 26.73 -9.07 -16.87
CA GLY A 373 26.76 -9.31 -18.31
C GLY A 373 25.85 -10.44 -18.73
N ALA A 374 25.41 -10.42 -19.99
CA ALA A 374 24.52 -11.44 -20.54
C ALA A 374 24.72 -11.62 -22.04
N ASN A 375 24.46 -12.84 -22.51
CA ASN A 375 24.30 -13.19 -23.91
C ASN A 375 23.12 -14.16 -24.08
N ASP A 376 22.97 -14.74 -25.27
CA ASP A 376 21.85 -15.64 -25.58
C ASP A 376 21.90 -16.96 -24.79
N ASP A 377 23.07 -17.34 -24.28
CA ASP A 377 23.28 -18.59 -23.56
C ASP A 377 23.15 -18.42 -22.03
N HIS A 378 23.79 -17.39 -21.47
CA HIS A 378 23.96 -17.23 -20.03
C HIS A 378 24.00 -15.78 -19.56
N ILE A 379 23.72 -15.61 -18.27
CA ILE A 379 23.85 -14.37 -17.52
C ILE A 379 24.92 -14.58 -16.45
N SER A 380 25.72 -13.54 -16.21
CA SER A 380 26.83 -13.57 -15.27
C SER A 380 26.84 -12.36 -14.33
N HIS A 381 27.19 -12.61 -13.08
CA HIS A 381 27.48 -11.59 -12.05
C HIS A 381 28.83 -11.91 -11.43
N ALA A 382 29.76 -10.98 -11.50
CA ALA A 382 31.02 -11.03 -10.78
C ALA A 382 31.07 -9.89 -9.77
N GLU A 383 31.41 -10.22 -8.54
CA GLU A 383 31.50 -9.23 -7.47
C GLU A 383 32.69 -9.55 -6.58
N GLY A 384 33.41 -8.51 -6.18
CA GLY A 384 34.59 -8.67 -5.34
C GLY A 384 34.92 -7.42 -4.55
N TRP A 385 35.67 -7.62 -3.47
CA TRP A 385 36.04 -6.59 -2.51
C TRP A 385 37.51 -6.70 -2.12
N VAL A 386 38.04 -5.59 -1.62
CA VAL A 386 39.28 -5.56 -0.85
C VAL A 386 38.95 -5.58 0.63
N ARG A 387 39.33 -6.65 1.34
CA ARG A 387 39.07 -6.85 2.78
C ARG A 387 40.29 -7.53 3.40
N ASP A 388 40.68 -7.09 4.60
CA ASP A 388 41.78 -7.68 5.38
C ASP A 388 43.10 -7.87 4.60
N GLY A 389 43.45 -6.91 3.73
CA GLY A 389 44.66 -6.96 2.91
C GLY A 389 44.60 -7.98 1.77
N ARG A 390 43.40 -8.32 1.31
CA ARG A 390 43.15 -9.31 0.27
C ARG A 390 42.10 -8.82 -0.73
N ALA A 391 42.22 -9.27 -1.96
CA ALA A 391 41.19 -9.17 -2.98
C ALA A 391 40.43 -10.50 -3.05
N GLU A 392 39.12 -10.47 -2.83
CA GLU A 392 38.27 -11.66 -2.71
C GLU A 392 36.94 -11.44 -3.43
N GLY A 393 36.35 -12.50 -3.97
CA GLY A 393 35.07 -12.39 -4.65
C GLY A 393 34.62 -13.68 -5.34
N PHE A 394 33.61 -13.54 -6.18
CA PHE A 394 33.06 -14.64 -6.94
C PHE A 394 32.62 -14.20 -8.34
N VAL A 395 32.44 -15.19 -9.22
CA VAL A 395 31.74 -15.09 -10.50
C VAL A 395 30.66 -16.17 -10.51
N LEU A 396 29.41 -15.76 -10.62
CA LEU A 396 28.26 -16.64 -10.80
C LEU A 396 27.83 -16.58 -12.27
N ILE A 397 27.83 -17.74 -12.93
CA ILE A 397 27.33 -17.93 -14.29
C ILE A 397 26.06 -18.78 -14.20
N TRP A 398 24.99 -18.35 -14.86
CA TRP A 398 23.67 -18.98 -14.79
C TRP A 398 22.98 -19.03 -16.15
N PRO A 399 22.09 -20.01 -16.41
CA PRO A 399 21.30 -20.04 -17.64
C PRO A 399 20.57 -18.72 -17.92
N GLY A 400 20.65 -18.25 -19.17
CA GLY A 400 20.04 -16.97 -19.57
C GLY A 400 18.51 -16.95 -19.46
N SER A 401 17.89 -18.13 -19.48
CA SER A 401 16.45 -18.29 -19.28
C SER A 401 15.96 -18.02 -17.85
N ASP A 402 16.88 -17.86 -16.88
CA ASP A 402 16.56 -17.80 -15.45
C ASP A 402 17.27 -16.63 -14.74
N ALA A 403 17.07 -15.42 -15.29
CA ALA A 403 17.68 -14.19 -14.77
C ALA A 403 17.29 -13.89 -13.31
N GLN A 404 16.05 -14.19 -12.92
CA GLN A 404 15.56 -13.88 -11.58
C GLN A 404 16.26 -14.71 -10.51
N ASN A 405 16.40 -16.03 -10.70
CA ASN A 405 17.12 -16.85 -9.73
C ASN A 405 18.62 -16.53 -9.74
N GLN A 406 19.21 -16.16 -10.89
CA GLN A 406 20.59 -15.71 -10.94
C GLN A 406 20.83 -14.52 -10.00
N ALA A 407 19.98 -13.49 -10.07
CA ALA A 407 20.08 -12.31 -9.23
C ALA A 407 19.88 -12.65 -7.73
N ARG A 408 18.91 -13.52 -7.42
CA ARG A 408 18.65 -13.99 -6.06
C ARG A 408 19.84 -14.76 -5.49
N ILE A 409 20.42 -15.70 -6.25
CA ILE A 409 21.59 -16.47 -5.82
C ILE A 409 22.79 -15.57 -5.63
N ALA A 410 23.03 -14.62 -6.55
CA ALA A 410 24.12 -13.66 -6.40
C ALA A 410 23.97 -12.86 -5.09
N ALA A 411 22.75 -12.40 -4.76
CA ALA A 411 22.48 -11.74 -3.49
C ALA A 411 22.75 -12.63 -2.27
N GLU A 412 22.39 -13.92 -2.32
CA GLU A 412 22.70 -14.88 -1.24
C GLU A 412 24.20 -15.14 -1.06
N ILE A 413 24.94 -15.22 -2.18
CA ILE A 413 26.39 -15.39 -2.14
C ILE A 413 27.02 -14.14 -1.52
N THR A 414 26.66 -12.95 -2.01
CA THR A 414 27.16 -11.67 -1.49
C THR A 414 26.90 -11.51 0.01
N ASP A 415 25.72 -11.89 0.49
CA ASP A 415 25.34 -11.81 1.91
C ASP A 415 26.11 -12.79 2.80
N SER A 416 26.37 -14.00 2.29
CA SER A 416 26.97 -15.09 3.09
C SER A 416 28.47 -15.27 2.91
N LEU A 417 29.10 -14.57 1.96
CA LEU A 417 30.52 -14.69 1.66
C LEU A 417 31.38 -14.23 2.83
N THR A 418 32.08 -15.18 3.43
CA THR A 418 32.98 -15.00 4.56
C THR A 418 34.25 -15.83 4.36
N ARG A 419 35.28 -15.55 5.15
CA ARG A 419 36.49 -16.36 5.20
C ARG A 419 36.44 -17.30 6.40
N HIS A 420 36.76 -18.58 6.20
CA HIS A 420 36.81 -19.59 7.27
C HIS A 420 38.22 -20.10 7.59
N ALA A 421 39.14 -19.99 6.63
CA ALA A 421 40.54 -20.40 6.77
C ALA A 421 41.46 -19.65 5.79
N PRO A 422 42.79 -19.74 5.92
CA PRO A 422 43.71 -19.43 4.82
C PRO A 422 43.47 -20.38 3.64
N GLY A 423 43.57 -19.87 2.41
CA GLY A 423 43.41 -20.70 1.21
C GLY A 423 44.57 -21.67 1.02
N ALA A 424 44.29 -22.95 0.75
CA ALA A 424 45.31 -23.94 0.44
C ALA A 424 46.10 -23.61 -0.84
N ASN A 425 45.53 -22.80 -1.73
CA ASN A 425 46.22 -22.33 -2.93
C ASN A 425 47.27 -21.23 -2.65
N GLU A 426 47.26 -20.62 -1.45
CA GLU A 426 48.19 -19.55 -1.07
C GLU A 426 49.62 -20.07 -0.85
N ALA A 427 49.75 -21.24 -0.21
CA ALA A 427 51.04 -21.88 0.00
C ALA A 427 51.78 -22.17 -1.31
N ARG A 428 51.04 -22.38 -2.41
CA ARG A 428 51.57 -22.65 -3.75
C ARG A 428 52.00 -21.41 -4.52
N ILE A 429 51.51 -20.23 -4.14
CA ILE A 429 51.91 -18.94 -4.74
C ILE A 429 53.22 -18.43 -4.11
N ALA A 430 53.47 -18.77 -2.84
CA ALA A 430 54.70 -18.42 -2.12
C ALA A 430 55.93 -19.26 -2.55
N ASP A 431 55.74 -20.41 -3.20
CA ASP A 431 56.82 -21.31 -3.64
C ASP A 431 56.96 -21.37 -5.18
N PRO A 432 57.70 -20.45 -5.82
CA PRO A 432 58.25 -20.65 -7.16
C PRO A 432 59.69 -21.19 -7.15
N ALA A 433 60.34 -21.40 -6.00
CA ALA A 433 61.80 -21.48 -5.90
C ALA A 433 62.40 -22.73 -5.22
N THR A 434 61.68 -23.85 -5.10
CA THR A 434 62.26 -25.09 -4.51
C THR A 434 62.17 -26.32 -5.40
N ALA A 435 62.14 -26.12 -6.72
CA ALA A 435 62.28 -27.21 -7.70
C ALA A 435 63.46 -26.99 -8.64
N LEU A 436 64.59 -26.45 -8.16
CA LEU A 436 65.87 -26.48 -8.85
C LEU A 436 67.02 -26.43 -7.83
N THR A 437 67.48 -27.61 -7.40
CA THR A 437 68.83 -27.80 -6.88
C THR A 437 69.27 -29.24 -7.25
N PRO A 438 70.58 -29.43 -7.54
CA PRO A 438 71.10 -30.08 -8.75
C PRO A 438 71.09 -31.61 -8.78
#